data_AF-A0A9D6S9S3-F1
#
_entry.id   AF-A0A9D6S9S3-F1
#
_cell.length_a   1.000
_cell.length_b   1.000
_cell.length_c   1.000
_cell.angle_alpha   90.00
_cell.angle_beta   90.00
_cell.angle_gamma   90.00
#
_symmetry.space_group_name_H-M   'P 1'
#
loop_
_entity.id
_entity.type
_entity.pdbx_description
1 polymer ?
#
loop_
_entity_poly.entity_id
_entity_poly.type
_entity_poly.pdbx_seq_one_letter_code
_entity_poly.pdbx_strand_id
1 'polypeptide(L)'
;MVGMKGLVSNPAGDIIELPVKGSFKEGFDVLEFFISTHGTRKGLSDIALRTANAGYLTRRLVDVAQDVVVHAEDCGDTEGIVFTKEELEEIGEPLAIRIVGRVAITPIKDGRKTIVRAGELITEEMVATLLAMDLPRAHVRSVMTCRLHKGVCQMCYGYDLAHNKPVRLGTAVGIIAAQSIGEPGTQLTMRTFHAGGVAGQDITQGLPRVEELFEARPPKRRALIAEVGGTVEIEEVERRIIESPTGKKLLDTQLGQKIVRIRYTETAHETHSYTKKDTLLVEDGGHVLEGQEIIERAATRIAAAHEGTVKIEKGAVKIMYEASQAKEYMLAPGMVLWVHHGDAVQPGDQLTDGDLDLHQLYGLKGKDAVTRYLLHEVQTIYASQGQKLNSKHIEVIIRQMFSRVYVKDPGDTELIPGETVERARYLEEITRAEAAGGKPALTDELFLGITRVSLSTESFLSAASFQETARVLINAAVTGKVDRLEGLKENVIIGRLIPAGTGLPHYLEESVKHDESVKRDEAGRSVKKDETVRAAGKQPA
;
A
#
# COMPACT_ATOMS: atom_id res chain seq x y z
N MET A 1 44.79 12.61 3.50
CA MET A 1 46.01 12.58 2.67
C MET A 1 47.29 12.52 3.49
N VAL A 2 47.46 13.37 4.52
CA VAL A 2 48.71 13.46 5.30
C VAL A 2 48.67 12.67 6.62
N GLY A 3 47.51 12.20 7.05
CA GLY A 3 47.36 11.30 8.20
C GLY A 3 47.41 9.82 7.80
N MET A 4 47.54 8.94 8.80
CA MET A 4 47.49 7.49 8.63
C MET A 4 46.16 7.05 7.99
N LYS A 5 46.20 6.03 7.15
CA LYS A 5 44.99 5.46 6.53
C LYS A 5 44.12 4.71 7.55
N GLY A 6 44.73 4.07 8.54
CA GLY A 6 44.02 3.40 9.64
C GLY A 6 43.59 1.98 9.31
N LEU A 7 42.52 1.52 9.96
CA LEU A 7 42.00 0.16 9.84
C LEU A 7 41.26 -0.03 8.50
N VAL A 8 41.33 -1.24 7.94
CA VAL A 8 40.69 -1.61 6.67
C VAL A 8 39.88 -2.87 6.88
N SER A 9 38.70 -2.97 6.26
CA SER A 9 37.86 -4.16 6.32
C SER A 9 38.30 -5.21 5.29
N ASN A 10 38.21 -6.48 5.68
CA ASN A 10 38.38 -7.62 4.78
C ASN A 10 37.15 -7.75 3.84
N PRO A 11 37.18 -8.65 2.83
CA PRO A 11 36.02 -8.87 1.96
C PRO A 11 34.76 -9.39 2.66
N ALA A 12 34.88 -10.04 3.82
CA ALA A 12 33.76 -10.49 4.64
C ALA A 12 33.11 -9.37 5.46
N GLY A 13 33.80 -8.24 5.65
CA GLY A 13 33.35 -7.09 6.44
C GLY A 13 34.05 -6.94 7.80
N ASP A 14 34.85 -7.92 8.22
CA ASP A 14 35.58 -7.84 9.48
C ASP A 14 36.73 -6.85 9.38
N ILE A 15 37.01 -6.15 10.47
CA ILE A 15 38.12 -5.22 10.56
C ILE A 15 39.42 -6.04 10.65
N ILE A 16 40.37 -5.76 9.76
CA ILE A 16 41.71 -6.34 9.83
C ILE A 16 42.45 -5.68 11.00
N GLU A 17 42.90 -6.50 11.95
CA GLU A 17 43.53 -6.02 13.20
C GLU A 17 44.81 -5.20 12.96
N LEU A 18 45.52 -5.44 11.84
CA LEU A 18 46.73 -4.70 11.48
C LEU A 18 46.36 -3.38 10.77
N PRO A 19 46.61 -2.21 11.38
CA PRO A 19 46.29 -0.92 10.77
C PRO A 19 47.33 -0.51 9.72
N VAL A 20 46.90 0.22 8.69
CA VAL A 20 47.77 0.91 7.74
C VAL A 20 48.25 2.22 8.36
N LYS A 21 49.52 2.26 8.76
CA LYS A 21 50.13 3.42 9.44
C LYS A 21 50.58 4.49 8.44
N GLY A 22 51.00 4.08 7.24
CA GLY A 22 51.43 5.01 6.21
C GLY A 22 50.34 6.01 5.80
N SER A 23 50.78 7.18 5.34
CA SER A 23 49.95 8.20 4.71
C SER A 23 50.15 8.21 3.19
N PHE A 24 49.20 8.78 2.44
CA PHE A 24 49.37 8.90 0.98
C PHE A 24 50.56 9.78 0.58
N LYS A 25 51.02 10.67 1.48
CA LYS A 25 52.19 11.52 1.25
C LYS A 25 53.51 10.75 1.46
N GLU A 26 53.57 9.89 2.47
CA GLU A 26 54.76 9.10 2.81
C GLU A 26 54.88 7.83 1.96
N GLY A 27 53.75 7.35 1.42
CA GLY A 27 53.66 6.08 0.72
C GLY A 27 53.27 4.94 1.65
N PHE A 28 52.82 3.82 1.06
CA PHE A 28 52.49 2.60 1.79
C PHE A 28 53.57 1.56 1.55
N ASP A 29 53.87 0.75 2.56
CA ASP A 29 54.66 -0.48 2.36
C ASP A 29 53.86 -1.50 1.52
N VAL A 30 54.52 -2.49 0.93
CA VAL A 30 53.91 -3.49 0.03
C VAL A 30 52.73 -4.20 0.72
N LEU A 31 52.91 -4.58 1.99
CA LEU A 31 51.86 -5.25 2.76
C LEU A 31 50.68 -4.31 3.06
N GLU A 32 50.96 -3.07 3.44
CA GLU A 32 49.94 -2.04 3.69
C GLU A 32 49.14 -1.73 2.42
N PHE A 33 49.83 -1.61 1.28
CA PHE A 33 49.19 -1.40 -0.01
C PHE A 33 48.27 -2.58 -0.34
N PHE A 34 48.77 -3.82 -0.21
CA PHE A 34 48.00 -5.06 -0.44
C PHE A 34 46.75 -5.15 0.44
N ILE A 35 46.87 -4.92 1.75
CA ILE A 35 45.73 -4.89 2.69
C ILE A 35 44.70 -3.86 2.22
N SER A 36 45.16 -2.68 1.81
CA SER A 36 44.29 -1.60 1.37
C SER A 36 43.52 -1.87 0.07
N THR A 37 43.97 -2.85 -0.74
CA THR A 37 43.29 -3.22 -1.99
C THR A 37 41.98 -3.98 -1.77
N HIS A 38 41.81 -4.70 -0.65
CA HIS A 38 40.63 -5.54 -0.41
C HIS A 38 39.33 -4.74 -0.41
N GLY A 39 39.26 -3.68 0.41
CA GLY A 39 38.10 -2.79 0.47
C GLY A 39 37.83 -2.09 -0.87
N THR A 40 38.89 -1.66 -1.57
CA THR A 40 38.78 -0.98 -2.87
C THR A 40 38.19 -1.91 -3.94
N ARG A 41 38.69 -3.14 -4.02
CA ARG A 41 38.21 -4.14 -5.00
C ARG A 41 36.76 -4.55 -4.71
N LYS A 42 36.41 -4.78 -3.44
CA LYS A 42 35.02 -5.05 -3.05
C LYS A 42 34.10 -3.87 -3.44
N GLY A 43 34.51 -2.64 -3.13
CA GLY A 43 33.76 -1.44 -3.49
C GLY A 43 33.51 -1.33 -5.00
N LEU A 44 34.52 -1.53 -5.84
CA LEU A 44 34.37 -1.49 -7.30
C LEU A 44 33.43 -2.58 -7.82
N SER A 45 33.54 -3.81 -7.31
CA SER A 45 32.63 -4.90 -7.69
C SER A 45 31.19 -4.63 -7.27
N ASP A 46 30.98 -4.13 -6.06
CA ASP A 46 29.65 -3.81 -5.54
C ASP A 46 29.00 -2.64 -6.30
N ILE A 47 29.78 -1.61 -6.66
CA ILE A 47 29.30 -0.51 -7.52
C ILE A 47 28.82 -1.06 -8.86
N ALA A 48 29.61 -1.93 -9.50
CA ALA A 48 29.25 -2.52 -10.79
C ALA A 48 27.98 -3.38 -10.71
N LEU A 49 27.87 -4.24 -9.68
CA LEU A 49 26.70 -5.09 -9.48
C LEU A 49 25.44 -4.29 -9.14
N ARG A 50 25.55 -3.33 -8.22
CA ARG A 50 24.37 -2.63 -7.70
C ARG A 50 23.82 -1.57 -8.65
N THR A 51 24.64 -1.04 -9.56
CA THR A 51 24.17 -0.16 -10.65
C THR A 51 23.09 -0.84 -11.48
N ALA A 52 23.24 -2.14 -11.75
CA ALA A 52 22.22 -2.91 -12.47
C ALA A 52 20.91 -3.02 -11.69
N ASN A 53 20.97 -3.22 -10.37
CA ASN A 53 19.78 -3.33 -9.51
C ASN A 53 18.98 -2.02 -9.47
N ALA A 54 19.66 -0.88 -9.31
CA ALA A 54 19.01 0.42 -9.32
C ALA A 54 18.31 0.71 -10.67
N GLY A 55 18.97 0.39 -11.79
CA GLY A 55 18.37 0.48 -13.11
C GLY A 55 17.15 -0.43 -13.27
N TYR A 56 17.21 -1.64 -12.72
CA TYR A 56 16.10 -2.59 -12.74
C TYR A 56 14.90 -2.12 -11.89
N LEU A 57 15.12 -1.54 -10.70
CA LEU A 57 14.04 -0.91 -9.93
C LEU A 57 13.40 0.24 -10.71
N THR A 58 14.22 1.13 -11.30
CA THR A 58 13.73 2.26 -12.09
C THR A 58 12.84 1.79 -13.25
N ARG A 59 13.27 0.75 -13.96
CA ARG A 59 12.48 0.12 -15.02
C ARG A 59 11.12 -0.36 -14.50
N ARG A 60 11.09 -1.12 -13.39
CA ARG A 60 9.83 -1.61 -12.78
C ARG A 60 8.90 -0.47 -12.36
N LEU A 61 9.44 0.59 -11.78
CA LEU A 61 8.66 1.77 -11.37
C LEU A 61 8.04 2.47 -12.59
N VAL A 62 8.81 2.63 -13.67
CA VAL A 62 8.32 3.19 -14.94
C VAL A 62 7.21 2.32 -15.51
N ASP A 63 7.39 1.00 -15.49
CA ASP A 63 6.42 0.05 -16.05
C ASP A 63 5.07 0.08 -15.31
N VAL A 64 5.07 0.40 -14.02
CA VAL A 64 3.85 0.54 -13.21
C VAL A 64 3.21 1.91 -13.34
N ALA A 65 4.00 2.97 -13.46
CA ALA A 65 3.50 4.34 -13.37
C ALA A 65 3.31 5.03 -14.73
N GLN A 66 3.74 4.41 -15.84
CA GLN A 66 3.71 5.03 -17.17
C GLN A 66 2.34 5.60 -17.59
N ASP A 67 1.24 4.97 -17.20
CA ASP A 67 -0.12 5.35 -17.62
C ASP A 67 -0.72 6.41 -16.67
N VAL A 68 0.07 6.91 -15.70
CA VAL A 68 -0.32 8.01 -14.82
C VAL A 68 0.02 9.36 -15.45
N VAL A 69 -0.96 9.90 -16.17
CA VAL A 69 -0.93 11.21 -16.82
C VAL A 69 -1.96 12.16 -16.20
N VAL A 70 -1.71 13.46 -16.25
CA VAL A 70 -2.69 14.47 -15.83
C VAL A 70 -3.75 14.65 -16.93
N HIS A 71 -4.99 14.21 -16.71
CA HIS A 71 -6.04 14.27 -17.74
C HIS A 71 -7.10 15.36 -17.51
N ALA A 72 -7.31 15.78 -16.27
CA ALA A 72 -8.36 16.74 -15.91
C ALA A 72 -7.84 17.82 -14.95
N GLU A 73 -8.51 18.95 -14.89
CA GLU A 73 -8.16 20.02 -13.95
C GLU A 73 -8.57 19.67 -12.52
N ASP A 74 -9.84 19.33 -12.29
CA ASP A 74 -10.36 18.94 -10.99
C ASP A 74 -11.20 17.65 -11.07
N CYS A 75 -11.06 16.80 -10.06
CA CYS A 75 -11.88 15.60 -9.88
C CYS A 75 -12.95 15.77 -8.78
N GLY A 76 -12.97 16.92 -8.09
CA GLY A 76 -13.94 17.20 -7.03
C GLY A 76 -13.64 16.48 -5.71
N ASP A 77 -12.38 16.10 -5.46
CA ASP A 77 -12.00 15.41 -4.22
C ASP A 77 -12.10 16.33 -2.99
N THR A 78 -12.65 15.79 -1.91
CA THR A 78 -12.83 16.44 -0.60
C THR A 78 -12.20 15.65 0.54
N GLU A 79 -11.68 14.44 0.29
CA GLU A 79 -11.16 13.56 1.34
C GLU A 79 -9.72 13.92 1.71
N GLY A 80 -8.83 14.06 0.72
CA GLY A 80 -7.42 14.42 0.91
C GLY A 80 -6.65 13.62 1.97
N ILE A 81 -5.51 14.17 2.37
CA ILE A 81 -4.66 13.62 3.44
C ILE A 81 -4.36 14.71 4.45
N VAL A 82 -4.36 14.34 5.73
CA VAL A 82 -3.91 15.22 6.83
C VAL A 82 -2.47 14.88 7.16
N PHE A 83 -1.60 15.89 7.09
CA PHE A 83 -0.23 15.80 7.61
C PHE A 83 -0.19 16.45 8.99
N THR A 84 0.40 15.77 9.97
CA THR A 84 0.61 16.30 11.33
C THR A 84 2.05 16.74 11.51
N LYS A 85 2.30 17.62 12.48
CA LYS A 85 3.64 18.08 12.83
C LYS A 85 4.47 16.94 13.46
N GLU A 86 3.85 16.12 14.29
CA GLU A 86 4.47 14.98 15.00
C GLU A 86 5.13 14.00 14.02
N GLU A 87 4.41 13.58 12.97
CA GLU A 87 4.91 12.66 11.93
C GLU A 87 6.13 13.23 11.17
N LEU A 88 6.31 14.55 11.14
CA LEU A 88 7.33 15.22 10.35
C LEU A 88 8.56 15.63 11.17
N GLU A 89 8.41 15.80 12.48
CA GLU A 89 9.53 16.03 13.40
C GLU A 89 10.49 14.82 13.42
N GLU A 90 9.97 13.59 13.28
CA GLU A 90 10.79 12.37 13.17
C GLU A 90 11.69 12.37 11.92
N ILE A 91 11.18 12.89 10.81
CA ILE A 91 11.91 12.98 9.53
C ILE A 91 12.84 14.21 9.50
N GLY A 92 12.63 15.18 10.41
CA GLY A 92 13.39 16.44 10.46
C GLY A 92 13.00 17.45 9.38
N GLU A 93 11.77 17.36 8.83
CA GLU A 93 11.25 18.32 7.85
C GLU A 93 10.09 19.16 8.43
N PRO A 94 10.13 20.50 8.32
CA PRO A 94 8.99 21.33 8.73
C PRO A 94 7.72 21.06 7.92
N LEU A 95 6.56 21.03 8.57
CA LEU A 95 5.23 20.87 7.94
C LEU A 95 4.99 21.88 6.81
N ALA A 96 5.46 23.12 6.97
CA ALA A 96 5.32 24.17 5.96
C ALA A 96 6.03 23.84 4.64
N ILE A 97 7.18 23.15 4.69
CA ILE A 97 7.93 22.71 3.49
C ILE A 97 7.23 21.52 2.82
N ARG A 98 6.62 20.65 3.63
CA ARG A 98 5.94 19.45 3.15
C ARG A 98 4.69 19.74 2.31
N ILE A 99 3.93 20.76 2.68
CA ILE A 99 2.66 21.12 2.04
C ILE A 99 2.82 22.01 0.81
N VAL A 100 4.05 22.49 0.52
CA VAL A 100 4.32 23.35 -0.62
C VAL A 100 3.92 22.68 -1.93
N GLY A 101 3.24 23.44 -2.77
CA GLY A 101 2.77 22.98 -4.06
C GLY A 101 1.60 22.02 -3.99
N ARG A 102 0.96 21.82 -2.83
CA ARG A 102 -0.32 21.10 -2.71
C ARG A 102 -1.49 22.09 -2.61
N VAL A 103 -2.69 21.60 -2.89
CA VAL A 103 -3.93 22.37 -2.75
C VAL A 103 -4.51 22.11 -1.37
N ALA A 104 -4.83 23.16 -0.63
CA ALA A 104 -5.46 23.06 0.69
C ALA A 104 -6.93 22.67 0.58
N ILE A 105 -7.40 21.71 1.39
CA ILE A 105 -8.84 21.40 1.51
C ILE A 105 -9.45 22.29 2.58
N THR A 106 -8.86 22.27 3.78
CA THR A 106 -9.26 23.18 4.86
C THR A 106 -8.46 24.47 4.79
N PRO A 107 -9.10 25.65 5.03
CA PRO A 107 -8.37 26.90 5.05
C PRO A 107 -7.35 26.94 6.19
N ILE A 108 -6.13 27.39 5.89
CA ILE A 108 -5.08 27.58 6.89
C ILE A 108 -5.19 28.99 7.45
N LYS A 109 -5.43 29.10 8.76
CA LYS A 109 -5.67 30.36 9.46
C LYS A 109 -4.65 30.58 10.57
N ASP A 110 -4.17 31.81 10.67
CA ASP A 110 -3.42 32.31 11.81
C ASP A 110 -4.35 33.24 12.62
N GLY A 111 -4.94 32.70 13.68
CA GLY A 111 -6.01 33.33 14.45
C GLY A 111 -7.22 33.69 13.58
N ARG A 112 -7.43 34.99 13.33
CA ARG A 112 -8.52 35.50 12.47
C ARG A 112 -8.11 35.71 11.01
N LYS A 113 -6.81 35.70 10.70
CA LYS A 113 -6.30 35.94 9.35
C LYS A 113 -6.22 34.63 8.60
N THR A 114 -6.88 34.55 7.44
CA THR A 114 -6.76 33.38 6.55
C THR A 114 -5.53 33.58 5.65
N ILE A 115 -4.55 32.69 5.75
CA ILE A 115 -3.32 32.72 4.94
C ILE A 115 -3.58 32.01 3.61
N VAL A 116 -4.18 30.82 3.68
CA VAL A 116 -4.52 30.00 2.50
C VAL A 116 -6.01 29.65 2.56
N ARG A 117 -6.74 29.92 1.47
CA ARG A 117 -8.16 29.58 1.35
C ARG A 117 -8.34 28.10 1.03
N ALA A 118 -9.54 27.57 1.28
CA ALA A 118 -9.91 26.25 0.80
C ALA A 118 -9.90 26.22 -0.74
N GLY A 119 -9.31 25.19 -1.33
CA GLY A 119 -9.11 25.05 -2.77
C GLY A 119 -7.96 25.88 -3.35
N GLU A 120 -7.21 26.60 -2.52
CA GLU A 120 -6.07 27.40 -2.96
C GLU A 120 -4.77 26.60 -2.95
N LEU A 121 -3.91 26.87 -3.92
CA LEU A 121 -2.61 26.24 -4.08
C LEU A 121 -1.58 26.91 -3.17
N ILE A 122 -0.88 26.12 -2.38
CA ILE A 122 0.13 26.61 -1.44
C ILE A 122 1.41 26.92 -2.21
N THR A 123 1.73 28.20 -2.34
CA THR A 123 2.91 28.68 -3.10
C THR A 123 4.13 28.88 -2.20
N GLU A 124 5.33 28.97 -2.79
CA GLU A 124 6.58 29.22 -2.04
C GLU A 124 6.55 30.55 -1.26
N GLU A 125 5.86 31.57 -1.78
CA GLU A 125 5.72 32.88 -1.12
C GLU A 125 4.98 32.78 0.22
N MET A 126 4.04 31.83 0.33
CA MET A 126 3.28 31.60 1.54
C MET A 126 4.10 30.87 2.62
N VAL A 127 5.18 30.18 2.24
CA VAL A 127 5.98 29.32 3.14
C VAL A 127 6.62 30.11 4.26
N ALA A 128 7.16 31.31 3.98
CA ALA A 128 7.77 32.15 5.00
C ALA A 128 6.75 32.54 6.10
N THR A 129 5.49 32.77 5.71
CA THR A 129 4.40 33.07 6.65
C THR A 129 3.98 31.82 7.42
N LEU A 130 3.94 30.66 6.75
CA LEU A 130 3.59 29.38 7.35
C LEU A 130 4.65 28.87 8.34
N LEU A 131 5.94 29.14 8.09
CA LEU A 131 7.04 28.79 9.00
C LEU A 131 7.06 29.65 10.27
N ALA A 132 6.59 30.90 10.18
CA ALA A 132 6.50 31.78 11.34
C ALA A 132 5.36 31.39 12.30
N MET A 133 4.42 30.56 11.84
CA MET A 133 3.29 30.04 12.60
C MET A 133 3.57 28.62 13.09
N ASP A 134 3.05 28.27 14.27
CA ASP A 134 3.04 26.89 14.74
C ASP A 134 1.79 26.16 14.18
N LEU A 135 1.96 25.48 13.05
CA LEU A 135 0.87 24.73 12.40
C LEU A 135 0.87 23.27 12.90
N PRO A 136 -0.16 22.82 13.65
CA PRO A 136 -0.18 21.45 14.17
C PRO A 136 -0.53 20.40 13.11
N ARG A 137 -1.39 20.76 12.15
CA ARG A 137 -1.85 19.89 11.07
C ARG A 137 -2.27 20.67 9.85
N ALA A 138 -2.14 20.04 8.68
CA ALA A 138 -2.59 20.60 7.41
C ALA A 138 -3.36 19.55 6.61
N HIS A 139 -4.58 19.90 6.17
CA HIS A 139 -5.41 19.03 5.33
C HIS A 139 -5.31 19.47 3.87
N VAL A 140 -4.72 18.61 3.05
CA VAL A 140 -4.37 18.93 1.65
C VAL A 140 -4.86 17.83 0.72
N ARG A 141 -5.09 18.18 -0.54
CA ARG A 141 -5.34 17.18 -1.58
C ARG A 141 -4.10 16.32 -1.82
N SER A 142 -4.34 15.07 -2.18
CA SER A 142 -3.30 14.11 -2.50
C SER A 142 -3.67 13.35 -3.77
N VAL A 143 -2.64 12.81 -4.42
CA VAL A 143 -2.78 11.89 -5.54
C VAL A 143 -3.51 10.61 -5.11
N MET A 144 -3.42 10.20 -3.84
CA MET A 144 -4.03 8.96 -3.34
C MET A 144 -5.56 8.99 -3.36
N THR A 145 -6.16 10.14 -3.03
CA THR A 145 -7.61 10.33 -2.95
C THR A 145 -8.24 10.84 -4.24
N CYS A 146 -7.44 11.05 -5.30
CA CYS A 146 -7.95 11.50 -6.59
C CYS A 146 -9.00 10.52 -7.15
N ARG A 147 -10.19 11.04 -7.44
CA ARG A 147 -11.38 10.28 -7.87
C ARG A 147 -11.42 9.94 -9.36
N LEU A 148 -10.47 10.49 -10.14
CA LEU A 148 -10.38 10.22 -11.58
C LEU A 148 -10.11 8.73 -11.84
N HIS A 149 -10.84 8.12 -12.78
CA HIS A 149 -10.75 6.70 -13.11
C HIS A 149 -9.36 6.33 -13.66
N LYS A 150 -8.88 7.09 -14.65
CA LYS A 150 -7.55 6.94 -15.26
C LYS A 150 -6.72 8.20 -15.07
N GLY A 151 -5.45 8.03 -14.73
CA GLY A 151 -4.54 9.14 -14.43
C GLY A 151 -4.90 9.92 -13.16
N VAL A 152 -4.54 11.20 -13.15
CA VAL A 152 -4.73 12.10 -12.00
C VAL A 152 -5.21 13.47 -12.45
N CYS A 153 -5.81 14.27 -11.56
CA CYS A 153 -6.15 15.66 -11.86
C CYS A 153 -5.06 16.64 -11.42
N GLN A 154 -5.06 17.83 -12.05
CA GLN A 154 -4.13 18.92 -11.75
C GLN A 154 -4.24 19.35 -10.28
N MET A 155 -5.44 19.44 -9.71
CA MET A 155 -5.63 19.91 -8.34
C MET A 155 -5.21 18.90 -7.26
N CYS A 156 -5.31 17.59 -7.53
CA CYS A 156 -4.82 16.56 -6.60
C CYS A 156 -3.30 16.40 -6.67
N TYR A 157 -2.70 16.60 -7.85
CA TYR A 157 -1.25 16.59 -8.00
C TYR A 157 -0.61 17.90 -7.53
N GLY A 158 -1.20 19.05 -7.84
CA GLY A 158 -0.74 20.40 -7.51
C GLY A 158 0.37 20.91 -8.43
N TYR A 159 1.47 21.40 -7.85
CA TYR A 159 2.64 21.89 -8.58
C TYR A 159 3.43 20.82 -9.31
N ASP A 160 3.85 21.19 -10.52
CA ASP A 160 5.02 20.67 -11.19
C ASP A 160 6.28 21.23 -10.52
N LEU A 161 7.05 20.35 -9.89
CA LEU A 161 8.26 20.68 -9.13
C LEU A 161 9.42 21.13 -10.03
N ALA A 162 9.35 20.88 -11.35
CA ALA A 162 10.39 21.33 -12.27
C ALA A 162 10.25 22.82 -12.62
N HIS A 163 9.03 23.34 -12.63
CA HIS A 163 8.73 24.71 -13.07
C HIS A 163 8.12 25.60 -11.99
N ASN A 164 7.81 25.05 -10.80
CA ASN A 164 7.11 25.72 -9.71
C ASN A 164 5.80 26.38 -10.14
N LYS A 165 5.06 25.69 -11.02
CA LYS A 165 3.75 26.11 -11.56
C LYS A 165 2.74 24.99 -11.43
N PRO A 166 1.42 25.26 -11.49
CA PRO A 166 0.42 24.20 -11.59
C PRO A 166 0.76 23.24 -12.74
N VAL A 167 0.68 21.93 -12.48
CA VAL A 167 1.03 20.91 -13.48
C VAL A 167 0.14 21.05 -14.72
N ARG A 168 0.70 20.91 -15.92
CA ARG A 168 -0.11 21.03 -17.15
C ARG A 168 -0.88 19.74 -17.42
N LEU A 169 -2.01 19.86 -18.13
CA LEU A 169 -2.70 18.71 -18.70
C LEU A 169 -1.76 18.00 -19.68
N GLY A 170 -1.77 16.68 -19.65
CA GLY A 170 -0.89 15.82 -20.44
C GLY A 170 0.48 15.55 -19.83
N THR A 171 0.85 16.15 -18.70
CA THR A 171 2.15 15.83 -18.07
C THR A 171 2.17 14.37 -17.58
N ALA A 172 3.18 13.61 -18.00
CA ALA A 172 3.40 12.22 -17.62
C ALA A 172 4.04 12.12 -16.22
N VAL A 173 3.25 12.47 -15.19
CA VAL A 173 3.71 12.56 -13.80
C VAL A 173 4.18 11.22 -13.23
N GLY A 174 3.69 10.09 -13.76
CA GLY A 174 4.14 8.77 -13.36
C GLY A 174 5.57 8.45 -13.81
N ILE A 175 5.94 8.82 -15.04
CA ILE A 175 7.33 8.69 -15.52
C ILE A 175 8.27 9.56 -14.69
N ILE A 176 7.87 10.81 -14.42
CA ILE A 176 8.65 11.73 -13.58
C ILE A 176 8.83 11.12 -12.19
N ALA A 177 7.75 10.63 -11.56
CA ALA A 177 7.82 10.01 -10.25
C ALA A 177 8.74 8.78 -10.22
N ALA A 178 8.61 7.88 -11.19
CA ALA A 178 9.45 6.69 -11.29
C ALA A 178 10.93 7.04 -11.44
N GLN A 179 11.26 8.04 -12.26
CA GLN A 179 12.64 8.50 -12.45
C GLN A 179 13.19 9.20 -11.20
N SER A 180 12.40 10.07 -10.57
CA SER A 180 12.81 10.78 -9.34
C SER A 180 13.07 9.83 -8.16
N ILE A 181 12.41 8.68 -8.12
CA ILE A 181 12.68 7.61 -7.15
C ILE A 181 13.88 6.76 -7.62
N GLY A 182 13.90 6.38 -8.89
CA GLY A 182 14.89 5.45 -9.43
C GLY A 182 16.32 6.00 -9.53
N GLU A 183 16.50 7.24 -9.98
CA GLU A 183 17.80 7.87 -10.20
C GLU A 183 18.66 7.91 -8.91
N PRO A 184 18.15 8.41 -7.76
CA PRO A 184 18.91 8.37 -6.51
C PRO A 184 19.15 6.95 -5.99
N GLY A 185 18.40 5.95 -6.48
CA GLY A 185 18.60 4.53 -6.15
C GLY A 185 20.03 4.05 -6.40
N THR A 186 20.71 4.57 -7.43
CA THR A 186 22.14 4.30 -7.66
C THR A 186 23.01 4.80 -6.49
N GLN A 187 22.68 5.95 -5.91
CA GLN A 187 23.42 6.50 -4.76
C GLN A 187 23.11 5.73 -3.47
N LEU A 188 21.85 5.31 -3.27
CA LEU A 188 21.44 4.45 -2.16
C LEU A 188 22.23 3.12 -2.16
N THR A 189 22.61 2.64 -3.33
CA THR A 189 23.43 1.43 -3.44
C THR A 189 24.91 1.64 -3.14
N MET A 190 25.43 2.86 -3.27
CA MET A 190 26.86 3.15 -3.15
C MET A 190 27.27 3.70 -1.77
N ARG A 191 26.35 4.25 -0.97
CA ARG A 191 26.69 4.90 0.32
C ARG A 191 26.59 4.02 1.57
N THR A 192 26.16 2.76 1.44
CA THR A 192 26.10 1.80 2.57
C THR A 192 27.46 1.50 3.22
N PHE A 193 28.58 1.98 2.68
CA PHE A 193 29.92 1.70 3.20
C PHE A 193 30.31 2.51 4.44
N HIS A 194 29.71 3.68 4.68
CA HIS A 194 30.13 4.54 5.80
C HIS A 194 29.57 4.13 7.16
N ALA A 195 28.52 3.30 7.18
CA ALA A 195 28.02 2.62 8.38
C ALA A 195 28.64 1.22 8.59
N GLY A 196 29.75 0.91 7.89
CA GLY A 196 30.48 -0.36 7.95
C GLY A 196 31.23 -0.60 9.27
N GLY A 197 30.52 -0.49 10.40
CA GLY A 197 31.09 -0.69 11.74
C GLY A 197 30.08 -0.99 12.85
N VAL A 198 28.77 -0.90 12.62
CA VAL A 198 27.78 -1.29 13.64
C VAL A 198 27.36 -2.74 13.40
N ALA A 199 28.19 -3.67 13.86
CA ALA A 199 27.78 -5.05 14.04
C ALA A 199 26.58 -5.07 15.00
N GLY A 200 25.37 -5.30 14.49
CA GLY A 200 24.20 -5.59 15.34
C GLY A 200 22.87 -4.98 14.95
N GLN A 201 22.79 -4.01 14.04
CA GLN A 201 21.48 -3.53 13.55
C GLN A 201 21.21 -4.03 12.13
N ASP A 202 20.58 -5.21 12.09
CA ASP A 202 20.04 -5.89 10.90
C ASP A 202 18.76 -5.19 10.39
N ILE A 203 18.79 -3.86 10.30
CA ILE A 203 17.80 -3.09 9.54
C ILE A 203 18.25 -3.22 8.09
N THR A 204 17.42 -3.76 7.21
CA THR A 204 17.76 -3.74 5.78
C THR A 204 17.88 -2.27 5.37
N GLN A 205 19.11 -1.81 5.09
CA GLN A 205 19.38 -0.40 4.76
C GLN A 205 19.59 -0.21 3.26
N GLY A 206 19.15 0.93 2.73
CA GLY A 206 19.36 1.35 1.36
C GLY A 206 18.40 0.71 0.35
N LEU A 207 18.89 0.46 -0.87
CA LEU A 207 18.04 0.03 -1.99
C LEU A 207 17.26 -1.28 -1.73
N PRO A 208 17.83 -2.35 -1.13
CA PRO A 208 17.10 -3.61 -0.94
C PRO A 208 15.81 -3.44 -0.13
N ARG A 209 15.80 -2.53 0.85
CA ARG A 209 14.61 -2.20 1.65
C ARG A 209 13.57 -1.47 0.81
N VAL A 210 13.99 -0.51 -0.01
CA VAL A 210 13.08 0.18 -0.95
C VAL A 210 12.43 -0.81 -1.92
N GLU A 211 13.19 -1.79 -2.42
CA GLU A 211 12.65 -2.86 -3.26
C GLU A 211 11.68 -3.77 -2.49
N GLU A 212 12.00 -4.13 -1.25
CA GLU A 212 11.12 -4.92 -0.38
C GLU A 212 9.77 -4.24 -0.15
N LEU A 213 9.78 -2.93 0.13
CA LEU A 213 8.60 -2.09 0.34
C LEU A 213 7.74 -1.99 -0.93
N PHE A 214 8.32 -1.65 -2.08
CA PHE A 214 7.55 -1.51 -3.33
C PHE A 214 7.09 -2.84 -3.92
N GLU A 215 7.78 -3.96 -3.61
CA GLU A 215 7.30 -5.29 -3.98
C GLU A 215 6.32 -5.88 -2.95
N ALA A 216 5.99 -5.12 -1.90
CA ALA A 216 5.14 -5.56 -0.80
C ALA A 216 5.57 -6.92 -0.21
N ARG A 217 6.88 -7.16 -0.12
CA ARG A 217 7.41 -8.43 0.37
C ARG A 217 7.36 -8.46 1.90
N PRO A 218 7.14 -9.65 2.51
CA PRO A 218 7.24 -9.77 3.94
C PRO A 218 8.69 -9.45 4.38
N PRO A 219 8.86 -8.61 5.41
CA PRO A 219 10.19 -8.20 5.84
C PRO A 219 10.95 -9.35 6.48
N LYS A 220 12.29 -9.31 6.38
CA LYS A 220 13.16 -10.33 7.02
C LYS A 220 12.99 -10.38 8.53
N ARG A 221 12.96 -9.20 9.16
CA ARG A 221 12.74 -9.03 10.60
C ARG A 221 11.37 -8.42 10.83
N ARG A 222 10.34 -9.26 10.77
CA ARG A 222 8.95 -8.85 10.96
C ARG A 222 8.70 -8.47 12.42
N ALA A 223 8.20 -7.26 12.62
CA ALA A 223 7.65 -6.83 13.90
C ALA A 223 6.30 -7.52 14.16
N LEU A 224 6.05 -7.86 15.42
CA LEU A 224 4.75 -8.33 15.85
C LEU A 224 3.78 -7.15 15.92
N ILE A 225 2.58 -7.36 15.40
CA ILE A 225 1.50 -6.38 15.36
C ILE A 225 0.31 -6.93 16.14
N ALA A 226 -0.34 -6.09 16.94
CA ALA A 226 -1.56 -6.43 17.65
C ALA A 226 -2.70 -6.71 16.65
N GLU A 227 -3.23 -7.93 16.60
CA GLU A 227 -4.41 -8.27 15.79
C GLU A 227 -5.73 -7.78 16.41
N VAL A 228 -5.73 -7.58 17.73
CA VAL A 228 -6.89 -7.22 18.54
C VAL A 228 -6.54 -6.03 19.44
N GLY A 229 -7.55 -5.19 19.70
CA GLY A 229 -7.41 -4.08 20.63
C GLY A 229 -7.70 -4.53 22.05
N GLY A 230 -6.88 -4.10 23.01
CA GLY A 230 -6.99 -4.58 24.38
C GLY A 230 -5.87 -4.09 25.28
N THR A 231 -5.77 -4.70 26.46
CA THR A 231 -4.71 -4.41 27.43
C THR A 231 -3.60 -5.44 27.33
N VAL A 232 -2.36 -4.97 27.30
CA VAL A 232 -1.16 -5.80 27.22
C VAL A 232 -0.81 -6.37 28.58
N GLU A 233 -0.68 -7.69 28.65
CA GLU A 233 -0.07 -8.42 29.76
C GLU A 233 1.19 -9.12 29.26
N ILE A 234 2.27 -9.03 30.02
CA ILE A 234 3.56 -9.60 29.65
C ILE A 234 3.91 -10.65 30.70
N GLU A 235 4.01 -11.91 30.28
CA GLU A 235 4.44 -13.02 31.12
C GLU A 235 5.80 -13.52 30.64
N GLU A 236 6.72 -13.72 31.58
CA GLU A 236 8.02 -14.34 31.29
C GLU A 236 7.94 -15.80 31.69
N VAL A 237 8.09 -16.70 30.71
CA VAL A 237 7.94 -18.13 30.96
C VAL A 237 9.26 -18.70 31.49
N GLU A 238 9.21 -19.27 32.69
CA GLU A 238 10.31 -20.09 33.20
C GLU A 238 10.44 -21.40 32.40
N ARG A 239 11.67 -21.79 32.12
CA ARG A 239 11.99 -22.97 31.29
C ARG A 239 11.27 -24.23 31.80
N ARG A 240 10.35 -24.79 31.01
CA ARG A 240 9.77 -26.13 31.26
C ARG A 240 10.30 -27.13 30.25
N ILE A 241 11.05 -28.10 30.73
CA ILE A 241 11.44 -29.29 29.96
C ILE A 241 10.41 -30.37 30.28
N ILE A 242 9.63 -30.78 29.29
CA ILE A 242 8.73 -31.94 29.42
C ILE A 242 9.36 -33.09 28.63
N GLU A 243 9.87 -34.08 29.36
CA GLU A 243 10.40 -35.32 28.80
C GLU A 243 9.31 -36.40 28.80
N SER A 244 9.12 -37.06 27.66
CA SER A 244 8.33 -38.30 27.59
C SER A 244 9.01 -39.41 28.41
N PRO A 245 8.30 -40.42 28.95
CA PRO A 245 8.89 -41.62 29.56
C PRO A 245 9.87 -42.38 28.64
N THR A 246 9.87 -42.06 27.34
CA THR A 246 10.76 -42.61 26.30
C THR A 246 11.99 -41.75 25.98
N GLY A 247 12.29 -40.72 26.77
CA GLY A 247 13.50 -39.88 26.62
C GLY A 247 13.49 -38.94 25.41
N LYS A 248 12.36 -38.83 24.69
CA LYS A 248 12.15 -37.78 23.68
C LYS A 248 11.70 -36.49 24.36
N LYS A 249 12.45 -35.40 24.15
CA LYS A 249 12.07 -34.04 24.51
C LYS A 249 10.85 -33.64 23.67
N LEU A 250 9.70 -33.42 24.32
CA LEU A 250 8.46 -33.05 23.65
C LEU A 250 8.31 -31.53 23.52
N LEU A 251 8.83 -30.77 24.50
CA LEU A 251 8.87 -29.31 24.51
C LEU A 251 10.17 -28.84 25.18
N ASP A 252 10.92 -27.96 24.51
CA ASP A 252 12.05 -27.20 25.07
C ASP A 252 11.71 -25.71 24.90
N THR A 253 10.94 -25.15 25.84
CA THR A 253 10.78 -23.69 25.93
C THR A 253 12.11 -23.09 26.34
N GLN A 254 12.67 -22.18 25.55
CA GLN A 254 13.97 -21.56 25.83
C GLN A 254 13.86 -20.60 27.02
N LEU A 255 14.93 -20.47 27.84
CA LEU A 255 14.97 -19.51 28.96
C LEU A 255 14.72 -18.07 28.44
N GLY A 256 13.85 -17.32 29.13
CA GLY A 256 13.64 -15.89 28.86
C GLY A 256 12.69 -15.59 27.70
N GLN A 257 11.90 -16.58 27.26
CA GLN A 257 10.87 -16.36 26.24
C GLN A 257 9.69 -15.60 26.86
N LYS A 258 9.46 -14.37 26.38
CA LYS A 258 8.34 -13.53 26.80
C LYS A 258 7.11 -13.88 25.97
N ILE A 259 5.97 -14.04 26.64
CA ILE A 259 4.66 -14.14 26.01
C ILE A 259 3.93 -12.83 26.26
N VAL A 260 3.46 -12.20 25.19
CA VAL A 260 2.56 -11.06 25.28
C VAL A 260 1.14 -11.56 25.10
N ARG A 261 0.29 -11.31 26.08
CA ARG A 261 -1.15 -11.56 26.01
C ARG A 261 -1.88 -10.24 25.85
N ILE A 262 -2.71 -10.11 24.83
CA ILE A 262 -3.63 -8.98 24.71
C ILE A 262 -5.00 -9.48 25.15
N ARG A 263 -5.49 -8.96 26.29
CA ARG A 263 -6.85 -9.25 26.77
C ARG A 263 -7.83 -8.31 26.08
N TYR A 264 -8.86 -8.89 25.46
CA TYR A 264 -9.91 -8.16 24.79
C TYR A 264 -11.29 -8.76 25.13
N THR A 265 -12.29 -7.90 25.16
CA THR A 265 -13.68 -8.31 25.35
C THR A 265 -14.32 -8.54 23.99
N GLU A 266 -14.82 -9.74 23.74
CA GLU A 266 -15.56 -10.08 22.53
C GLU A 266 -16.99 -10.47 22.88
N THR A 267 -17.96 -9.99 22.10
CA THR A 267 -19.36 -10.40 22.26
C THR A 267 -19.54 -11.80 21.65
N ALA A 268 -19.41 -12.81 22.50
CA ALA A 268 -19.66 -14.19 22.13
C ALA A 268 -21.17 -14.46 22.09
N HIS A 269 -21.58 -15.48 21.32
CA HIS A 269 -22.97 -15.89 21.25
C HIS A 269 -23.13 -17.38 21.47
N GLU A 270 -23.95 -17.73 22.46
CA GLU A 270 -24.39 -19.10 22.68
C GLU A 270 -25.65 -19.35 21.85
N THR A 271 -25.66 -20.40 21.01
CA THR A 271 -26.82 -20.70 20.15
C THR A 271 -27.51 -21.97 20.62
N HIS A 272 -28.80 -21.87 20.97
CA HIS A 272 -29.66 -23.01 21.25
C HIS A 272 -30.73 -23.16 20.17
N SER A 273 -30.81 -24.35 19.55
CA SER A 273 -31.85 -24.66 18.57
C SER A 273 -33.15 -25.09 19.26
N TYR A 274 -34.29 -24.58 18.78
CA TYR A 274 -35.62 -24.96 19.26
C TYR A 274 -36.51 -25.45 18.11
N THR A 275 -37.38 -26.41 18.41
CA THR A 275 -38.36 -26.99 17.48
C THR A 275 -39.78 -26.54 17.85
N LYS A 276 -40.76 -26.62 16.94
CA LYS A 276 -42.17 -26.20 17.19
C LYS A 276 -42.89 -26.92 18.37
N LYS A 277 -42.28 -27.97 18.94
CA LYS A 277 -42.79 -28.70 20.12
C LYS A 277 -42.17 -28.24 21.45
N ASP A 278 -41.20 -27.33 21.39
CA ASP A 278 -40.49 -26.80 22.56
C ASP A 278 -41.13 -25.46 23.01
N THR A 279 -41.26 -25.25 24.32
CA THR A 279 -41.80 -24.00 24.88
C THR A 279 -40.63 -23.06 25.20
N LEU A 280 -40.66 -21.85 24.63
CA LEU A 280 -39.69 -20.78 24.92
C LEU A 280 -40.10 -20.03 26.18
N LEU A 281 -39.19 -19.91 27.15
CA LEU A 281 -39.42 -19.23 28.44
C LEU A 281 -38.88 -17.79 28.46
N VAL A 282 -38.23 -17.36 27.39
CA VAL A 282 -37.56 -16.05 27.26
C VAL A 282 -38.14 -15.23 26.12
N GLU A 283 -38.20 -13.92 26.32
CA GLU A 283 -38.65 -12.94 25.32
C GLU A 283 -37.47 -12.41 24.48
N ASP A 284 -37.73 -12.01 23.24
CA ASP A 284 -36.73 -11.42 22.35
C ASP A 284 -36.28 -10.05 22.90
N GLY A 285 -34.97 -9.89 23.13
CA GLY A 285 -34.40 -8.72 23.82
C GLY A 285 -34.40 -8.80 25.36
N GLY A 286 -34.85 -9.91 25.94
CA GLY A 286 -34.79 -10.15 27.38
C GLY A 286 -33.35 -10.35 27.88
N HIS A 287 -33.07 -9.89 29.10
CA HIS A 287 -31.82 -10.17 29.79
C HIS A 287 -31.97 -11.49 30.57
N VAL A 288 -31.05 -12.43 30.37
CA VAL A 288 -31.03 -13.72 31.08
C VAL A 288 -29.84 -13.78 32.02
N LEU A 289 -30.07 -14.29 33.23
CA LEU A 289 -29.02 -14.56 34.22
C LEU A 289 -28.43 -15.97 34.01
N GLU A 290 -27.19 -16.18 34.46
CA GLU A 290 -26.55 -17.50 34.47
C GLU A 290 -27.43 -18.52 35.21
N GLY A 291 -27.76 -19.63 34.54
CA GLY A 291 -28.64 -20.68 35.07
C GLY A 291 -30.15 -20.46 34.86
N GLN A 292 -30.57 -19.36 34.21
CA GLN A 292 -31.99 -19.12 33.91
C GLN A 292 -32.49 -20.04 32.80
N GLU A 293 -33.66 -20.64 32.97
CA GLU A 293 -34.26 -21.58 32.03
C GLU A 293 -34.75 -20.86 30.75
N ILE A 294 -34.28 -21.33 29.58
CA ILE A 294 -34.51 -20.70 28.26
C ILE A 294 -35.54 -21.51 27.46
N ILE A 295 -35.40 -22.84 27.44
CA ILE A 295 -36.20 -23.76 26.63
C ILE A 295 -36.66 -24.94 27.49
N GLU A 296 -37.95 -25.26 27.42
CA GLU A 296 -38.53 -26.48 27.99
C GLU A 296 -38.83 -27.51 26.89
N ARG A 297 -38.12 -28.65 26.92
CA ARG A 297 -38.31 -29.77 25.98
C ARG A 297 -38.78 -31.01 26.74
N ALA A 298 -40.10 -31.26 26.74
CA ALA A 298 -40.83 -32.46 27.22
C ALA A 298 -40.48 -33.04 28.63
N ALA A 299 -39.20 -33.26 28.96
CA ALA A 299 -38.66 -33.70 30.25
C ALA A 299 -37.27 -33.11 30.59
N THR A 300 -36.68 -32.23 29.77
CA THR A 300 -35.37 -31.58 30.00
C THR A 300 -35.49 -30.07 29.83
N ARG A 301 -34.88 -29.33 30.76
CA ARG A 301 -34.84 -27.87 30.76
C ARG A 301 -33.43 -27.42 30.37
N ILE A 302 -33.34 -26.49 29.43
CA ILE A 302 -32.09 -25.93 28.96
C ILE A 302 -31.93 -24.56 29.62
N ALA A 303 -30.90 -24.40 30.44
CA ALA A 303 -30.56 -23.15 31.12
C ALA A 303 -29.45 -22.40 30.38
N ALA A 304 -29.40 -21.08 30.56
CA ALA A 304 -28.34 -20.21 30.04
C ALA A 304 -27.00 -20.51 30.71
N ALA A 305 -25.96 -20.76 29.91
CA ALA A 305 -24.61 -20.96 30.43
C ALA A 305 -23.96 -19.65 30.86
N HIS A 306 -24.40 -18.52 30.30
CA HIS A 306 -23.84 -17.20 30.57
C HIS A 306 -24.93 -16.13 30.69
N GLU A 307 -24.67 -15.12 31.53
CA GLU A 307 -25.49 -13.91 31.61
C GLU A 307 -25.36 -13.11 30.30
N GLY A 308 -26.49 -12.69 29.72
CA GLY A 308 -26.46 -12.03 28.43
C GLY A 308 -27.81 -11.60 27.88
N THR A 309 -27.79 -11.00 26.70
CA THR A 309 -29.00 -10.54 26.01
C THR A 309 -29.48 -11.59 25.02
N VAL A 310 -30.77 -11.93 25.07
CA VAL A 310 -31.40 -12.91 24.20
C VAL A 310 -31.77 -12.28 22.86
N LYS A 311 -31.37 -12.91 21.75
CA LYS A 311 -31.77 -12.58 20.38
C LYS A 311 -32.35 -13.82 19.70
N ILE A 312 -33.63 -13.76 19.33
CA ILE A 312 -34.34 -14.91 18.74
C ILE A 312 -34.30 -14.81 17.20
N GLU A 313 -33.64 -15.77 16.55
CA GLU A 313 -33.70 -15.96 15.10
C GLU A 313 -34.58 -17.17 14.77
N LYS A 314 -35.06 -17.29 13.51
CA LYS A 314 -35.98 -18.36 13.10
C LYS A 314 -35.39 -19.76 13.39
N GLY A 315 -35.83 -20.39 14.47
CA GLY A 315 -35.39 -21.72 14.91
C GLY A 315 -34.18 -21.76 15.86
N ALA A 316 -33.64 -20.61 16.29
CA ALA A 316 -32.54 -20.56 17.25
C ALA A 316 -32.63 -19.36 18.21
N VAL A 317 -32.29 -19.58 19.48
CA VAL A 317 -32.10 -18.53 20.49
C VAL A 317 -30.60 -18.28 20.61
N LYS A 318 -30.16 -17.04 20.40
CA LYS A 318 -28.77 -16.61 20.60
C LYS A 318 -28.66 -15.77 21.87
N ILE A 319 -27.82 -16.17 22.81
CA ILE A 319 -27.50 -15.37 24.00
C ILE A 319 -26.17 -14.67 23.75
N MET A 320 -26.19 -13.35 23.65
CA MET A 320 -25.01 -12.51 23.49
C MET A 320 -24.42 -12.22 24.89
N TYR A 321 -23.19 -12.66 25.16
CA TYR A 321 -22.48 -12.40 26.41
C TYR A 321 -21.08 -11.82 26.14
N GLU A 322 -20.56 -11.05 27.08
CA GLU A 322 -19.20 -10.51 27.00
C GLU A 322 -18.19 -11.55 27.50
N ALA A 323 -17.43 -12.13 26.57
CA ALA A 323 -16.36 -13.07 26.89
C ALA A 323 -15.02 -12.34 26.90
N SER A 324 -14.29 -12.42 28.02
CA SER A 324 -12.90 -12.00 28.07
C SER A 324 -12.03 -13.06 27.38
N GLN A 325 -11.50 -12.74 26.21
CA GLN A 325 -10.53 -13.58 25.50
C GLN A 325 -9.13 -12.97 25.58
N ALA A 326 -8.12 -13.81 25.40
CA ALA A 326 -6.72 -13.38 25.35
C ALA A 326 -6.07 -13.92 24.08
N LYS A 327 -5.47 -13.01 23.29
CA LYS A 327 -4.64 -13.38 22.15
C LYS A 327 -3.18 -13.41 22.60
N GLU A 328 -2.53 -14.56 22.46
CA GLU A 328 -1.14 -14.76 22.86
C GLU A 328 -0.18 -14.57 21.68
N TYR A 329 0.92 -13.87 21.91
CA TYR A 329 2.02 -13.68 20.98
C TYR A 329 3.31 -14.19 21.62
N MET A 330 3.96 -15.14 20.96
CA MET A 330 5.24 -15.68 21.40
C MET A 330 6.38 -14.87 20.79
N LEU A 331 7.25 -14.29 21.62
CA LEU A 331 8.41 -13.56 21.13
C LEU A 331 9.59 -14.49 20.91
N ALA A 332 10.32 -14.27 19.81
CA ALA A 332 11.60 -14.93 19.59
C ALA A 332 12.70 -14.27 20.44
N PRO A 333 13.73 -15.03 20.87
CA PRO A 333 14.86 -14.45 21.58
C PRO A 333 15.54 -13.35 20.75
N GLY A 334 15.81 -12.20 21.38
CA GLY A 334 16.47 -11.06 20.72
C GLY A 334 15.53 -9.98 20.18
N MET A 335 14.20 -10.20 20.17
CA MET A 335 13.23 -9.14 19.90
C MET A 335 13.07 -8.22 21.11
N VAL A 336 13.06 -6.92 20.87
CA VAL A 336 12.83 -5.89 21.89
C VAL A 336 11.35 -5.51 21.88
N LEU A 337 10.71 -5.56 23.05
CA LEU A 337 9.34 -5.09 23.23
C LEU A 337 9.31 -3.57 23.33
N TRP A 338 8.38 -2.93 22.61
CA TRP A 338 8.13 -1.49 22.70
C TRP A 338 6.96 -1.17 23.64
N VAL A 339 6.06 -2.13 23.86
CA VAL A 339 4.91 -1.99 24.77
C VAL A 339 5.27 -2.42 26.19
N HIS A 340 4.64 -1.78 27.17
CA HIS A 340 4.76 -2.09 28.59
C HIS A 340 3.53 -2.87 29.09
N HIS A 341 3.70 -3.51 30.26
CA HIS A 341 2.58 -4.19 30.92
C HIS A 341 1.53 -3.16 31.34
N GLY A 342 0.27 -3.37 30.93
CA GLY A 342 -0.85 -2.48 31.20
C GLY A 342 -1.14 -1.46 30.09
N ASP A 343 -0.33 -1.41 29.05
CA ASP A 343 -0.57 -0.51 27.92
C ASP A 343 -1.84 -0.91 27.15
N ALA A 344 -2.62 0.08 26.73
CA ALA A 344 -3.77 -0.11 25.85
C ALA A 344 -3.30 -0.04 24.40
N VAL A 345 -3.56 -1.10 23.63
CA VAL A 345 -3.18 -1.21 22.21
C VAL A 345 -4.42 -1.31 21.34
N GLN A 346 -4.31 -0.79 20.12
CA GLN A 346 -5.31 -0.92 19.06
C GLN A 346 -4.90 -1.99 18.04
N PRO A 347 -5.86 -2.55 17.29
CA PRO A 347 -5.55 -3.43 16.17
C PRO A 347 -4.62 -2.71 15.18
N GLY A 348 -3.49 -3.33 14.84
CA GLY A 348 -2.47 -2.80 13.96
C GLY A 348 -1.33 -2.05 14.66
N ASP A 349 -1.29 -2.00 16.00
CA ASP A 349 -0.18 -1.38 16.73
C ASP A 349 1.03 -2.29 16.81
N GLN A 350 2.22 -1.70 16.67
CA GLN A 350 3.49 -2.42 16.70
C GLN A 350 3.87 -2.76 18.14
N LEU A 351 4.11 -4.05 18.41
CA LEU A 351 4.44 -4.56 19.75
C LEU A 351 5.96 -4.70 19.95
N THR A 352 6.69 -5.05 18.89
CA THR A 352 8.13 -5.31 18.94
C THR A 352 8.90 -4.48 17.94
N ASP A 353 10.21 -4.38 18.15
CA ASP A 353 11.12 -3.86 17.16
C ASP A 353 11.13 -4.69 15.86
N GLY A 354 11.47 -4.03 14.76
CA GLY A 354 11.48 -4.61 13.41
C GLY A 354 10.58 -3.86 12.43
N ASP A 355 10.41 -4.47 11.26
CA ASP A 355 9.69 -3.89 10.14
C ASP A 355 8.25 -4.42 10.09
N LEU A 356 7.28 -3.57 9.76
CA LEU A 356 5.88 -3.98 9.65
C LEU A 356 5.65 -4.78 8.36
N ASP A 357 4.87 -5.85 8.48
CA ASP A 357 4.35 -6.56 7.32
C ASP A 357 3.17 -5.77 6.73
N LEU A 358 3.33 -5.32 5.48
CA LEU A 358 2.36 -4.46 4.81
C LEU A 358 1.02 -5.15 4.55
N HIS A 359 1.01 -6.46 4.33
CA HIS A 359 -0.24 -7.20 4.11
C HIS A 359 -1.02 -7.35 5.42
N GLN A 360 -0.33 -7.61 6.54
CA GLN A 360 -0.98 -7.61 7.85
C GLN A 360 -1.50 -6.22 8.22
N LEU A 361 -0.69 -5.18 7.98
CA LEU A 361 -1.08 -3.79 8.24
C LEU A 361 -2.31 -3.38 7.42
N TYR A 362 -2.37 -3.79 6.14
CA TYR A 362 -3.52 -3.55 5.28
C TYR A 362 -4.79 -4.22 5.81
N GLY A 363 -4.70 -5.48 6.25
CA GLY A 363 -5.85 -6.22 6.79
C GLY A 363 -6.40 -5.64 8.10
N LEU A 364 -5.54 -5.04 8.93
CA LEU A 364 -5.93 -4.54 10.25
C LEU A 364 -6.32 -3.05 10.25
N LYS A 365 -5.51 -2.17 9.65
CA LYS A 365 -5.71 -0.71 9.67
C LYS A 365 -6.12 -0.11 8.32
N GLY A 366 -6.13 -0.91 7.25
CA GLY A 366 -6.54 -0.47 5.92
C GLY A 366 -5.49 0.34 5.15
N LYS A 367 -5.95 0.94 4.05
CA LYS A 367 -5.12 1.60 3.03
C LYS A 367 -4.35 2.82 3.52
N ASP A 368 -4.98 3.66 4.33
CA ASP A 368 -4.40 4.91 4.82
C ASP A 368 -3.17 4.65 5.70
N ALA A 369 -3.24 3.67 6.60
CA ALA A 369 -2.11 3.27 7.45
C ALA A 369 -0.94 2.73 6.64
N VAL A 370 -1.19 1.86 5.66
CA VAL A 370 -0.15 1.34 4.76
C VAL A 370 0.49 2.46 3.95
N THR A 371 -0.31 3.41 3.47
CA THR A 371 0.17 4.56 2.71
C THR A 371 1.08 5.44 3.55
N ARG A 372 0.68 5.79 4.79
CA ARG A 372 1.52 6.57 5.71
C ARG A 372 2.81 5.85 6.05
N TYR A 373 2.73 4.54 6.35
CA TYR A 373 3.92 3.74 6.65
C TYR A 373 4.89 3.67 5.47
N LEU A 374 4.39 3.37 4.25
CA LEU A 374 5.22 3.36 3.05
C LEU A 374 5.85 4.74 2.75
N LEU A 375 5.10 5.82 2.91
CA LEU A 375 5.61 7.18 2.74
C LEU A 375 6.73 7.48 3.74
N HIS A 376 6.50 7.20 5.02
CA HIS A 376 7.46 7.42 6.09
C HIS A 376 8.74 6.61 5.85
N GLU A 377 8.62 5.29 5.67
CA GLU A 377 9.76 4.38 5.52
C GLU A 377 10.62 4.73 4.30
N VAL A 378 9.99 4.89 3.13
CA VAL A 378 10.73 5.24 1.90
C VAL A 378 11.43 6.58 2.09
N GLN A 379 10.78 7.58 2.69
CA GLN A 379 11.41 8.88 2.88
C GLN A 379 12.56 8.85 3.87
N THR A 380 12.41 8.16 5.00
CA THR A 380 13.47 7.99 6.00
C THR A 380 14.70 7.32 5.38
N ILE A 381 14.51 6.32 4.50
CA ILE A 381 15.63 5.68 3.78
C ILE A 381 16.35 6.69 2.87
N TYR A 382 15.64 7.49 2.09
CA TYR A 382 16.26 8.48 1.20
C TYR A 382 16.91 9.63 1.99
N ALA A 383 16.24 10.13 3.03
CA ALA A 383 16.71 11.19 3.90
C ALA A 383 17.97 10.79 4.67
N SER A 384 18.04 9.56 5.18
CA SER A 384 19.24 9.01 5.84
C SER A 384 20.49 9.01 4.95
N GLN A 385 20.29 9.00 3.62
CA GLN A 385 21.35 9.05 2.62
C GLN A 385 21.59 10.45 2.06
N GLY A 386 20.92 11.47 2.61
CA GLY A 386 21.03 12.87 2.22
C GLY A 386 20.33 13.20 0.90
N GLN A 387 19.41 12.36 0.43
CA GLN A 387 18.62 12.59 -0.77
C GLN A 387 17.20 13.03 -0.39
N LYS A 388 16.81 14.24 -0.81
CA LYS A 388 15.46 14.76 -0.55
C LYS A 388 14.51 14.30 -1.64
N LEU A 389 13.54 13.45 -1.29
CA LEU A 389 12.54 12.93 -2.21
C LEU A 389 11.15 13.46 -1.86
N ASN A 390 10.51 14.14 -2.82
CA ASN A 390 9.17 14.67 -2.59
C ASN A 390 8.14 13.52 -2.52
N SER A 391 7.32 13.55 -1.46
CA SER A 391 6.23 12.61 -1.20
C SER A 391 5.26 12.38 -2.36
N LYS A 392 5.01 13.38 -3.20
CA LYS A 392 4.10 13.24 -4.35
C LYS A 392 4.54 12.12 -5.31
N HIS A 393 5.85 11.94 -5.50
CA HIS A 393 6.36 10.89 -6.37
C HIS A 393 6.09 9.50 -5.78
N ILE A 394 6.27 9.36 -4.46
CA ILE A 394 6.00 8.10 -3.76
C ILE A 394 4.49 7.82 -3.76
N GLU A 395 3.64 8.83 -3.52
CA GLU A 395 2.18 8.71 -3.60
C GLU A 395 1.70 8.22 -4.96
N VAL A 396 2.31 8.69 -6.06
CA VAL A 396 1.98 8.21 -7.41
C VAL A 396 2.23 6.70 -7.55
N ILE A 397 3.34 6.19 -7.01
CA ILE A 397 3.65 4.75 -7.05
C ILE A 397 2.74 3.97 -6.11
N ILE A 398 2.53 4.44 -4.87
CA ILE A 398 1.66 3.76 -3.90
C ILE A 398 0.22 3.69 -4.44
N ARG A 399 -0.28 4.75 -5.11
CA ARG A 399 -1.60 4.73 -5.77
C ARG A 399 -1.72 3.55 -6.74
N GLN A 400 -0.66 3.23 -7.48
CA GLN A 400 -0.64 2.10 -8.40
C GLN A 400 -0.64 0.73 -7.70
N MET A 401 -0.04 0.62 -6.50
CA MET A 401 -0.08 -0.62 -5.71
C MET A 401 -1.50 -1.01 -5.25
N PHE A 402 -2.43 -0.04 -5.21
CA PHE A 402 -3.86 -0.22 -4.89
C PHE A 402 -4.78 -0.09 -6.13
N SER A 403 -4.24 -0.19 -7.34
CA SER A 403 -4.99 0.05 -8.58
C SER A 403 -5.73 -1.18 -9.12
N ARG A 404 -5.74 -2.29 -8.38
CA ARG A 404 -6.29 -3.58 -8.81
C ARG A 404 -7.41 -4.04 -7.91
N VAL A 405 -8.42 -4.67 -8.51
CA VAL A 405 -9.55 -5.27 -7.80
C VAL A 405 -9.72 -6.73 -8.23
N TYR A 406 -10.09 -7.58 -7.28
CA TYR A 406 -10.42 -8.97 -7.51
C TYR A 406 -11.92 -9.16 -7.60
N VAL A 407 -12.41 -9.74 -8.70
CA VAL A 407 -13.84 -9.93 -8.93
C VAL A 407 -14.33 -11.19 -8.21
N LYS A 408 -15.20 -11.02 -7.21
CA LYS A 408 -15.87 -12.14 -6.52
C LYS A 408 -17.12 -12.57 -7.25
N ASP A 409 -17.99 -11.61 -7.54
CA ASP A 409 -19.25 -11.82 -8.26
C ASP A 409 -19.37 -10.73 -9.34
N PRO A 410 -19.48 -11.09 -10.63
CA PRO A 410 -19.57 -10.12 -11.71
C PRO A 410 -20.91 -9.37 -11.73
N GLY A 411 -21.96 -9.83 -11.04
CA GLY A 411 -23.28 -9.23 -11.15
C GLY A 411 -23.77 -9.21 -12.61
N ASP A 412 -24.26 -8.04 -13.06
CA ASP A 412 -24.69 -7.82 -14.45
C ASP A 412 -23.61 -7.12 -15.31
N THR A 413 -22.34 -7.15 -14.89
CA THR A 413 -21.21 -6.54 -15.64
C THR A 413 -20.56 -7.52 -16.61
N GLU A 414 -19.72 -7.01 -17.52
CA GLU A 414 -18.91 -7.83 -18.44
C GLU A 414 -17.64 -8.43 -17.78
N LEU A 415 -17.53 -8.36 -16.45
CA LEU A 415 -16.36 -8.84 -15.71
C LEU A 415 -16.41 -10.37 -15.53
N ILE A 416 -15.24 -10.99 -15.40
CA ILE A 416 -15.13 -12.44 -15.18
C ILE A 416 -14.88 -12.71 -13.69
N PRO A 417 -15.68 -13.59 -13.04
CA PRO A 417 -15.40 -13.99 -11.66
C PRO A 417 -14.02 -14.64 -11.53
N GLY A 418 -13.26 -14.22 -10.53
CA GLY A 418 -11.89 -14.67 -10.28
C GLY A 418 -10.81 -13.96 -11.07
N GLU A 419 -11.16 -13.00 -11.94
CA GLU A 419 -10.21 -12.15 -12.65
C GLU A 419 -9.72 -11.00 -11.74
N THR A 420 -8.45 -10.61 -11.92
CA THR A 420 -7.92 -9.35 -11.39
C THR A 420 -7.98 -8.30 -12.48
N VAL A 421 -8.76 -7.25 -12.26
CA VAL A 421 -8.94 -6.15 -13.23
C VAL A 421 -8.45 -4.84 -12.65
N GLU A 422 -8.20 -3.87 -13.53
CA GLU A 422 -7.87 -2.52 -13.10
C GLU A 422 -9.09 -1.84 -12.49
N ARG A 423 -8.85 -1.07 -11.41
CA ARG A 423 -9.90 -0.31 -10.73
C ARG A 423 -10.61 0.67 -11.67
N ALA A 424 -9.90 1.21 -12.66
CA ALA A 424 -10.48 2.10 -13.66
C ALA A 424 -11.61 1.43 -14.46
N ARG A 425 -11.32 0.27 -15.08
CA ARG A 425 -12.33 -0.52 -15.81
C ARG A 425 -13.47 -0.98 -14.93
N TYR A 426 -13.18 -1.40 -13.70
CA TYR A 426 -14.23 -1.77 -12.74
C TYR A 426 -15.21 -0.61 -12.48
N LEU A 427 -14.71 0.61 -12.26
CA LEU A 427 -15.57 1.79 -12.05
C LEU A 427 -16.38 2.14 -13.30
N GLU A 428 -15.79 2.01 -14.50
CA GLU A 428 -16.50 2.20 -15.77
C GLU A 428 -17.65 1.18 -15.94
N GLU A 429 -17.41 -0.10 -15.66
CA GLU A 429 -18.41 -1.17 -15.78
C GLU A 429 -19.54 -1.05 -14.75
N ILE A 430 -19.24 -0.63 -13.51
CA ILE A 430 -20.29 -0.33 -12.52
C ILE A 430 -21.18 0.81 -13.02
N THR A 431 -20.56 1.91 -13.46
CA THR A 431 -21.31 3.08 -13.93
C THR A 431 -22.25 2.69 -15.09
N ARG A 432 -21.79 1.81 -15.98
CA ARG A 432 -22.61 1.24 -17.06
C ARG A 432 -23.74 0.35 -16.54
N ALA A 433 -23.46 -0.59 -15.64
CA ALA A 433 -24.45 -1.50 -15.10
C ALA A 433 -25.54 -0.77 -14.29
N GLU A 434 -25.15 0.22 -13.49
CA GLU A 434 -26.07 1.08 -12.75
C GLU A 434 -26.96 1.91 -13.67
N ALA A 435 -26.40 2.46 -14.76
CA ALA A 435 -27.17 3.18 -15.77
C ALA A 435 -28.20 2.27 -16.49
N ALA A 436 -27.91 0.98 -16.59
CA ALA A 436 -28.84 -0.04 -17.10
C ALA A 436 -29.82 -0.57 -16.03
N GLY A 437 -29.69 -0.13 -14.77
CA GLY A 437 -30.51 -0.60 -13.64
C GLY A 437 -30.16 -2.01 -13.13
N GLY A 438 -28.99 -2.53 -13.50
CA GLY A 438 -28.49 -3.85 -13.11
C GLY A 438 -27.77 -3.85 -11.75
N LYS A 439 -27.37 -5.03 -11.30
CA LYS A 439 -26.58 -5.21 -10.07
C LYS A 439 -25.08 -4.97 -10.33
N PRO A 440 -24.41 -4.14 -9.51
CA PRO A 440 -22.98 -3.92 -9.63
C PRO A 440 -22.19 -5.18 -9.24
N ALA A 441 -20.98 -5.31 -9.79
CA ALA A 441 -20.06 -6.40 -9.44
C ALA A 441 -19.56 -6.25 -7.99
N LEU A 442 -19.45 -7.38 -7.28
CA LEU A 442 -18.81 -7.46 -5.96
C LEU A 442 -17.32 -7.72 -6.14
N THR A 443 -16.48 -6.82 -5.63
CA THR A 443 -15.01 -6.94 -5.72
C THR A 443 -14.31 -6.66 -4.41
N ASP A 444 -13.12 -7.23 -4.24
CA ASP A 444 -12.19 -6.84 -3.17
C ASP A 444 -11.05 -5.98 -3.73
N GLU A 445 -10.70 -4.88 -3.05
CA GLU A 445 -9.51 -4.08 -3.41
C GLU A 445 -8.24 -4.85 -3.03
N LEU A 446 -7.35 -5.03 -4.01
CA LEU A 446 -6.08 -5.73 -3.81
C LEU A 446 -4.94 -4.75 -3.54
N PHE A 447 -4.07 -5.14 -2.63
CA PHE A 447 -2.77 -4.51 -2.42
C PHE A 447 -1.67 -5.42 -2.99
N LEU A 448 -0.99 -4.96 -4.05
CA LEU A 448 -0.02 -5.76 -4.80
C LEU A 448 1.32 -5.01 -4.94
N GLY A 449 2.42 -5.77 -4.94
CA GLY A 449 3.74 -5.25 -5.31
C GLY A 449 3.82 -4.81 -6.77
N ILE A 450 4.73 -3.88 -7.07
CA ILE A 450 4.86 -3.24 -8.38
C ILE A 450 4.99 -4.24 -9.54
N THR A 451 5.72 -5.35 -9.39
CA THR A 451 5.87 -6.34 -10.48
C THR A 451 4.54 -7.04 -10.81
N ARG A 452 3.68 -7.29 -9.83
CA ARG A 452 2.36 -7.90 -10.08
C ARG A 452 1.36 -6.91 -10.70
N VAL A 453 1.49 -5.63 -10.36
CA VAL A 453 0.66 -4.56 -10.95
C VAL A 453 0.96 -4.40 -12.44
N SER A 454 2.23 -4.39 -12.86
CA SER A 454 2.61 -4.23 -14.27
C SER A 454 2.18 -5.40 -15.16
N LEU A 455 2.15 -6.63 -14.62
CA LEU A 455 1.68 -7.83 -15.34
C LEU A 455 0.16 -7.91 -15.49
N SER A 456 -0.60 -7.20 -14.65
CA SER A 456 -2.06 -7.18 -14.65
C SER A 456 -2.64 -5.97 -15.38
N THR A 457 -1.89 -5.44 -16.36
CA THR A 457 -2.33 -4.31 -17.19
C THR A 457 -3.39 -4.75 -18.20
N GLU A 458 -4.27 -3.81 -18.58
CA GLU A 458 -5.32 -4.11 -19.57
C GLU A 458 -4.75 -4.43 -20.95
N SER A 459 -3.77 -3.64 -21.37
CA SER A 459 -3.08 -3.80 -22.63
C SER A 459 -2.16 -5.01 -22.58
N PHE A 460 -2.46 -6.00 -23.43
CA PHE A 460 -1.61 -7.18 -23.54
C PHE A 460 -0.29 -6.82 -24.26
N LEU A 461 -0.25 -5.78 -25.08
CA LEU A 461 0.98 -5.30 -25.72
C LEU A 461 1.96 -4.72 -24.70
N SER A 462 1.47 -3.93 -23.76
CA SER A 462 2.26 -3.39 -22.65
C SER A 462 2.75 -4.50 -21.73
N ALA A 463 1.86 -5.40 -21.29
CA ALA A 463 2.23 -6.54 -20.46
C ALA A 463 3.29 -7.44 -21.14
N ALA A 464 3.09 -7.79 -22.42
CA ALA A 464 3.98 -8.67 -23.17
C ALA A 464 5.39 -8.08 -23.40
N SER A 465 5.52 -6.75 -23.39
CA SER A 465 6.81 -6.05 -23.51
C SER A 465 7.65 -6.12 -22.22
N PHE A 466 7.03 -6.41 -21.07
CA PHE A 466 7.70 -6.41 -19.79
C PHE A 466 8.30 -7.77 -19.43
N GLN A 467 7.44 -8.77 -19.19
CA GLN A 467 7.80 -10.12 -18.76
C GLN A 467 6.77 -11.15 -19.24
N GLU A 468 7.14 -12.44 -19.23
CA GLU A 468 6.24 -13.58 -19.54
C GLU A 468 5.50 -13.49 -20.90
N THR A 469 6.14 -12.92 -21.93
CA THR A 469 5.56 -12.64 -23.26
C THR A 469 4.71 -13.77 -23.83
N ALA A 470 5.22 -15.01 -23.84
CA ALA A 470 4.48 -16.16 -24.38
C ALA A 470 3.16 -16.43 -23.62
N ARG A 471 3.19 -16.36 -22.29
CA ARG A 471 2.00 -16.59 -21.45
C ARG A 471 0.95 -15.50 -21.68
N VAL A 472 1.38 -14.25 -21.75
CA VAL A 472 0.50 -13.09 -22.00
C VAL A 472 -0.19 -13.22 -23.36
N LEU A 473 0.57 -13.53 -24.42
CA LEU A 473 0.02 -13.66 -25.78
C LEU A 473 -0.91 -14.86 -25.93
N ILE A 474 -0.59 -16.00 -25.32
CA ILE A 474 -1.47 -17.17 -25.33
C ILE A 474 -2.81 -16.84 -24.66
N ASN A 475 -2.79 -16.18 -23.50
CA ASN A 475 -4.01 -15.78 -22.80
C ASN A 475 -4.83 -14.79 -23.64
N ALA A 476 -4.20 -13.75 -24.19
CA ALA A 476 -4.87 -12.78 -25.05
C ALA A 476 -5.50 -13.44 -26.30
N ALA A 477 -4.83 -14.41 -26.92
CA ALA A 477 -5.34 -15.15 -28.07
C ALA A 477 -6.53 -16.05 -27.71
N VAL A 478 -6.48 -16.73 -26.56
CA VAL A 478 -7.57 -17.61 -26.08
C VAL A 478 -8.81 -16.81 -25.68
N THR A 479 -8.61 -15.65 -25.06
CA THR A 479 -9.71 -14.77 -24.61
C THR A 479 -10.23 -13.84 -25.70
N GLY A 480 -9.53 -13.72 -26.84
CA GLY A 480 -9.87 -12.77 -27.90
C GLY A 480 -9.75 -11.32 -27.45
N LYS A 481 -8.80 -11.00 -26.57
CA LYS A 481 -8.65 -9.67 -25.96
C LYS A 481 -8.33 -8.62 -27.03
N VAL A 482 -9.02 -7.49 -26.99
CA VAL A 482 -8.78 -6.34 -27.88
C VAL A 482 -8.02 -5.26 -27.14
N ASP A 483 -6.91 -4.80 -27.72
CA ASP A 483 -6.10 -3.70 -27.17
C ASP A 483 -6.58 -2.35 -27.73
N ARG A 484 -6.88 -1.40 -26.83
CA ARG A 484 -7.39 -0.06 -27.20
C ARG A 484 -6.32 0.99 -27.39
N LEU A 485 -5.04 0.66 -27.14
CA LEU A 485 -3.90 1.57 -27.36
C LEU A 485 -4.05 2.92 -26.61
N GLU A 486 -4.54 2.87 -25.38
CA GLU A 486 -4.78 4.08 -24.57
C GLU A 486 -3.54 4.52 -23.76
N GLY A 487 -2.54 3.66 -23.63
CA GLY A 487 -1.34 3.90 -22.84
C GLY A 487 -0.17 4.47 -23.65
N LEU A 488 0.94 4.73 -22.96
CA LEU A 488 2.14 5.28 -23.61
C LEU A 488 2.88 4.21 -24.42
N LYS A 489 3.02 3.00 -23.87
CA LYS A 489 3.85 1.94 -24.45
C LYS A 489 3.31 1.40 -25.75
N GLU A 490 2.01 1.16 -25.84
CA GLU A 490 1.40 0.55 -27.02
C GLU A 490 1.54 1.49 -28.22
N ASN A 491 1.32 2.79 -27.99
CA ASN A 491 1.51 3.81 -29.00
C ASN A 491 2.97 3.90 -29.47
N VAL A 492 3.94 3.81 -28.55
CA VAL A 492 5.36 3.74 -28.91
C VAL A 492 5.67 2.49 -29.73
N ILE A 493 5.15 1.31 -29.34
CA ILE A 493 5.39 0.04 -30.03
C ILE A 493 4.86 0.09 -31.48
N ILE A 494 3.68 0.69 -31.68
CA ILE A 494 3.01 0.76 -32.99
C ILE A 494 3.49 1.96 -33.83
N GLY A 495 4.18 2.93 -33.21
CA GLY A 495 4.68 4.13 -33.88
C GLY A 495 3.65 5.25 -34.03
N ARG A 496 2.65 5.31 -33.13
CA ARG A 496 1.70 6.44 -33.01
C ARG A 496 2.20 7.48 -32.01
N LEU A 497 1.60 8.67 -32.04
CA LEU A 497 1.83 9.69 -31.01
C LEU A 497 1.34 9.17 -29.66
N ILE A 498 2.13 9.41 -28.60
CA ILE A 498 1.74 9.05 -27.24
C ILE A 498 0.63 9.97 -26.71
N PRO A 499 -0.31 9.47 -25.89
CA PRO A 499 -1.40 10.25 -25.30
C PRO A 499 -0.94 11.12 -24.10
N ALA A 500 0.24 11.75 -24.22
CA ALA A 500 0.82 12.64 -23.22
C ALA A 500 1.53 13.83 -23.88
N GLY A 501 1.74 14.89 -23.10
CA GLY A 501 2.37 16.13 -23.54
C GLY A 501 1.67 16.74 -24.75
N THR A 502 2.42 17.00 -25.81
CA THR A 502 1.90 17.56 -27.08
C THR A 502 1.03 16.59 -27.87
N GLY A 503 1.05 15.29 -27.56
CA GLY A 503 0.20 14.29 -28.20
C GLY A 503 -1.21 14.18 -27.61
N LEU A 504 -1.44 14.68 -26.39
CA LEU A 504 -2.74 14.61 -25.72
C LEU A 504 -3.87 15.30 -26.51
N PRO A 505 -3.72 16.51 -27.08
CA PRO A 505 -4.77 17.14 -27.86
C PRO A 505 -5.21 16.31 -29.08
N HIS A 506 -4.27 15.69 -29.79
CA HIS A 506 -4.57 14.81 -30.92
C HIS A 506 -5.40 13.59 -30.48
N TYR A 507 -5.05 13.02 -29.33
CA TYR A 507 -5.79 11.90 -28.76
C TYR A 507 -7.22 12.28 -28.37
N LEU A 508 -7.41 13.46 -27.75
CA LEU A 508 -8.74 13.97 -27.41
C LEU A 508 -9.59 14.27 -28.65
N GLU A 509 -9.00 14.76 -29.73
CA GLU A 509 -9.72 14.97 -30.99
C GLU A 509 -10.13 13.64 -31.64
N GLU A 510 -9.27 12.62 -31.59
CA GLU A 510 -9.57 11.28 -32.12
C GLU A 510 -10.63 10.57 -31.29
N SER A 511 -10.59 10.66 -29.96
CA SER A 511 -11.59 10.04 -29.09
C SER A 511 -12.97 10.66 -29.28
N VAL A 512 -13.07 11.99 -29.42
CA VAL A 512 -14.33 12.68 -29.72
C VAL A 512 -14.90 12.23 -31.07
N LYS A 513 -14.06 12.11 -32.11
CA LYS A 513 -14.50 11.59 -33.43
C LYS A 513 -15.00 10.14 -33.35
N HIS A 514 -14.36 9.31 -32.53
CA HIS A 514 -14.78 7.93 -32.33
C HIS A 514 -16.10 7.83 -31.56
N ASP A 515 -16.30 8.63 -30.51
CA ASP A 515 -17.54 8.69 -29.74
C ASP A 515 -18.72 9.17 -30.62
N GLU A 516 -18.47 10.15 -31.50
CA GLU A 516 -19.46 10.59 -32.48
C GLU A 516 -19.78 9.53 -33.54
N SER A 517 -18.80 8.72 -33.97
CA SER A 517 -19.04 7.63 -34.93
C SER A 517 -19.83 6.49 -34.31
N VAL A 518 -19.53 6.11 -33.06
CA VAL A 518 -20.28 5.06 -32.33
C VAL A 518 -21.71 5.50 -32.08
N LYS A 519 -21.94 6.75 -31.64
CA LYS A 519 -23.31 7.29 -31.49
C LYS A 519 -24.10 7.32 -32.80
N ARG A 520 -23.43 7.55 -33.94
CA ARG A 520 -24.06 7.46 -35.28
C ARG A 520 -24.41 6.01 -35.67
N ASP A 521 -23.57 5.04 -35.35
CA ASP A 521 -23.81 3.63 -35.62
C ASP A 521 -24.88 3.02 -34.70
N GLU A 522 -24.95 3.43 -33.44
CA GLU A 522 -26.02 3.06 -32.51
C GLU A 522 -27.37 3.68 -32.90
N ALA A 523 -27.38 4.95 -33.33
CA ALA A 523 -28.55 5.57 -33.91
C ALA A 523 -29.00 4.82 -35.18
N GLY A 524 -28.08 4.42 -36.06
CA GLY A 524 -28.37 3.62 -37.26
C GLY A 524 -28.90 2.21 -36.96
N ARG A 525 -28.47 1.57 -35.86
CA ARG A 525 -29.00 0.28 -35.39
C ARG A 525 -30.40 0.39 -34.77
N SER A 526 -30.70 1.50 -34.09
CA SER A 526 -32.05 1.76 -33.55
C SER A 526 -33.09 1.93 -34.66
N VAL A 527 -32.74 2.63 -35.75
CA VAL A 527 -33.62 2.84 -36.91
C VAL A 527 -33.89 1.54 -37.67
N LYS A 528 -32.88 0.65 -37.81
CA LYS A 528 -33.06 -0.66 -38.47
C LYS A 528 -33.89 -1.65 -37.66
N LYS A 529 -33.91 -1.56 -36.32
CA LYS A 529 -34.82 -2.35 -35.47
C LYS A 529 -36.29 -1.93 -35.67
N ASP A 530 -36.57 -0.65 -35.84
CA ASP A 530 -37.93 -0.16 -36.12
C ASP A 530 -38.42 -0.52 -37.54
N GLU A 531 -37.54 -0.55 -38.54
CA GLU A 531 -37.91 -0.99 -39.90
C GLU A 531 -38.17 -2.50 -40.00
N THR A 532 -37.42 -3.32 -39.27
CA THR A 532 -37.65 -4.78 -39.24
C THR A 532 -38.93 -5.18 -38.50
N VAL A 533 -39.33 -4.43 -37.46
CA VAL A 533 -40.64 -4.64 -36.79
C VAL A 533 -41.81 -4.17 -37.67
N ARG A 534 -41.64 -3.11 -38.48
CA ARG A 534 -42.68 -2.65 -39.42
C ARG A 534 -42.86 -3.57 -40.65
N ALA A 535 -41.81 -4.25 -41.09
CA ALA A 535 -41.89 -5.15 -42.26
C ALA A 535 -42.59 -6.49 -41.95
N ALA A 536 -42.58 -6.95 -40.69
CA ALA A 536 -43.24 -8.21 -40.29
C ALA A 536 -44.77 -8.10 -40.10
N GLY A 537 -45.34 -6.89 -40.17
CA GLY A 537 -46.76 -6.62 -39.86
C GLY A 537 -47.72 -6.57 -41.06
N LYS A 538 -47.31 -6.94 -42.28
CA LYS A 538 -48.20 -6.95 -43.45
C LYS A 538 -48.23 -8.33 -44.12
N GLN A 539 -49.06 -9.23 -43.58
CA GLN A 539 -49.63 -10.33 -44.36
C GLN A 539 -50.92 -9.82 -45.02
N PRO A 540 -51.09 -9.95 -46.35
CA PRO A 540 -52.36 -9.66 -47.00
C PRO A 540 -53.32 -10.85 -46.81
N ALA A 541 -54.60 -10.53 -46.61
CA ALA A 541 -55.73 -11.46 -46.53
C ALA A 541 -56.08 -12.06 -47.89
#